data_AF-A0A1I4PKB6-F1
#
_entry.id   AF-A0A1I4PKB6-F1
#
_cell.length_a   1.000
_cell.length_b   1.000
_cell.length_c   1.000
_cell.angle_alpha   90.00
_cell.angle_beta   90.00
_cell.angle_gamma   90.00
#
_symmetry.space_group_name_H-M   'P 1'
#
loop_
_entity.id
_entity.type
_entity.pdbx_description
1 polymer ?
#
loop_
_entity_poly.entity_id
_entity_poly.type
_entity_poly.pdbx_seq_one_letter_code
_entity_poly.pdbx_strand_id
1 'polypeptide(L)'
;MAQNHFFKANFALIIGLALPVILVLGFLVASHLPQKLGAPPQHELIFSSSRYDLHAPMHVDFIIKNKKLYMKLAPKKEQEAVYLKELFVFNGQKGSVRKIHYQIPSDIDHAGDNEILVAEFKDVLIDNNSKSPDGYQFVPGQYRSRGLWLELFGGHSGRYVPRIKKEGGASYVIPDYGNAYSYGNFNFIGWMINSDQNGSLNYGQ
;
A
#
# COMPACT_ATOMS: atom_id res chain seq x y z
N MET A 1 -34.95 -34.95 -33.79
CA MET A 1 -36.27 -34.85 -33.11
C MET A 1 -36.30 -35.48 -31.70
N ALA A 2 -35.52 -36.52 -31.40
CA ALA A 2 -35.52 -37.19 -30.09
C ALA A 2 -35.01 -36.34 -28.90
N GLN A 3 -34.04 -35.43 -29.13
CA GLN A 3 -33.44 -34.64 -28.06
C GLN A 3 -34.43 -33.68 -27.38
N ASN A 4 -35.29 -32.99 -28.14
CA ASN A 4 -36.28 -32.07 -27.58
C ASN A 4 -37.31 -32.78 -26.68
N HIS A 5 -37.62 -34.04 -26.95
CA HIS A 5 -38.53 -34.82 -26.11
C HIS A 5 -37.87 -35.18 -24.77
N PHE A 6 -36.58 -35.50 -24.78
CA PHE A 6 -35.81 -35.79 -23.56
C PHE A 6 -35.69 -34.57 -22.63
N PHE A 7 -35.42 -33.39 -23.16
CA PHE A 7 -35.34 -32.14 -22.38
C PHE A 7 -36.68 -31.78 -21.74
N LYS A 8 -37.80 -31.95 -22.47
CA LYS A 8 -39.14 -31.68 -21.94
C LYS A 8 -39.59 -32.69 -20.90
N ALA A 9 -39.29 -33.98 -21.11
CA ALA A 9 -39.70 -35.05 -20.19
C ALA A 9 -38.92 -35.04 -18.86
N ASN A 10 -37.68 -34.58 -18.88
CA ASN A 10 -36.79 -34.57 -17.70
C ASN A 10 -36.48 -33.16 -17.20
N PHE A 11 -37.30 -32.16 -17.57
CA PHE A 11 -37.03 -30.75 -17.31
C PHE A 11 -36.75 -30.44 -15.84
N ALA A 12 -37.56 -30.99 -14.93
CA ALA A 12 -37.37 -30.82 -13.49
C ALA A 12 -36.02 -31.39 -13.00
N LEU A 13 -35.61 -32.55 -13.55
CA LEU A 13 -34.36 -33.24 -13.21
C LEU A 13 -33.15 -32.47 -13.75
N ILE A 14 -33.26 -31.95 -14.98
CA ILE A 14 -32.23 -31.14 -15.63
C ILE A 14 -32.03 -29.83 -14.88
N ILE A 15 -33.10 -29.12 -14.49
CA ILE A 15 -32.99 -27.89 -13.69
C ILE A 15 -32.42 -28.20 -12.31
N GLY A 16 -32.90 -29.25 -11.65
CA GLY A 16 -32.44 -29.65 -10.31
C GLY A 16 -30.94 -29.99 -10.27
N LEU A 17 -30.40 -30.56 -11.34
CA LEU A 17 -28.98 -30.87 -11.47
C LEU A 17 -28.15 -29.68 -11.99
N ALA A 18 -28.67 -28.93 -12.96
CA ALA A 18 -27.93 -27.86 -13.63
C ALA A 18 -27.80 -26.61 -12.76
N LEU A 19 -28.83 -26.25 -11.98
CA LEU A 19 -28.83 -25.06 -11.14
C LEU A 19 -27.64 -25.03 -10.14
N PRO A 20 -27.37 -26.07 -9.33
CA PRO A 20 -26.23 -26.05 -8.42
C PRO A 20 -24.89 -26.00 -9.16
N VAL A 21 -24.76 -26.68 -10.30
CA VAL A 21 -23.53 -26.64 -11.12
C VAL A 21 -23.29 -25.25 -11.67
N ILE A 22 -24.32 -24.58 -12.20
CA ILE A 22 -24.25 -23.21 -12.70
C ILE A 22 -23.90 -22.25 -11.57
N LEU A 23 -24.48 -22.42 -10.37
CA LEU A 23 -24.13 -21.61 -9.20
C LEU A 23 -22.66 -21.79 -8.81
N VAL A 24 -22.17 -23.03 -8.73
CA VAL A 24 -20.75 -23.31 -8.42
C VAL A 24 -19.83 -22.68 -9.45
N LEU A 25 -20.13 -22.84 -10.75
CA LEU A 25 -19.37 -22.21 -11.83
C LEU A 25 -19.44 -20.67 -11.76
N GLY A 26 -20.61 -20.11 -11.47
CA GLY A 26 -20.81 -18.68 -11.30
C GLY A 26 -19.99 -18.13 -10.11
N PHE A 27 -19.99 -18.84 -8.98
CA PHE A 27 -19.14 -18.50 -7.84
C PHE A 27 -17.65 -18.64 -8.14
N LEU A 28 -17.23 -19.67 -8.88
CA LEU A 28 -15.84 -19.82 -9.31
C LEU A 28 -15.41 -18.64 -10.19
N VAL A 29 -16.20 -18.29 -11.21
CA VAL A 29 -15.92 -17.12 -12.05
C VAL A 29 -15.88 -15.84 -11.21
N ALA A 30 -16.88 -15.62 -10.35
CA ALA A 30 -16.93 -14.46 -9.47
C ALA A 30 -15.75 -14.40 -8.47
N SER A 31 -15.24 -15.54 -8.02
CA SER A 31 -14.08 -15.63 -7.11
C SER A 31 -12.77 -15.27 -7.81
N HIS A 32 -12.70 -15.48 -9.12
CA HIS A 32 -11.56 -15.12 -9.96
C HIS A 32 -11.69 -13.73 -10.58
N LEU A 33 -12.83 -13.05 -10.44
CA LEU A 33 -12.93 -11.65 -10.85
C LEU A 33 -11.92 -10.85 -10.01
N PRO A 34 -10.91 -10.24 -10.63
CA PRO A 34 -9.91 -9.49 -9.89
C PRO A 34 -10.61 -8.34 -9.17
N GLN A 35 -10.35 -8.17 -7.87
CA GLN A 35 -10.74 -6.99 -7.08
C GLN A 35 -10.10 -5.67 -7.61
N LYS A 36 -9.49 -5.70 -8.80
CA LYS A 36 -8.73 -4.65 -9.48
C LYS A 36 -9.51 -4.11 -10.68
N LEU A 37 -10.77 -3.72 -10.50
CA LEU A 37 -11.58 -3.11 -11.58
C LEU A 37 -11.16 -1.67 -11.94
N GLY A 38 -9.95 -1.24 -11.58
CA GLY A 38 -9.43 0.11 -11.84
C GLY A 38 -7.94 0.09 -12.15
N ALA A 39 -7.48 1.00 -13.00
CA ALA A 39 -6.08 1.08 -13.44
C ALA A 39 -5.12 1.18 -12.23
N PRO A 40 -4.00 0.45 -12.20
CA PRO A 40 -3.07 0.52 -11.07
C PRO A 40 -2.54 1.95 -10.85
N PRO A 41 -2.18 2.28 -9.60
CA PRO A 41 -1.62 3.58 -9.27
C PRO A 41 -0.37 3.86 -10.10
N GLN A 42 -0.31 5.05 -10.67
CA GLN A 42 0.80 5.51 -11.51
C GLN A 42 1.95 6.09 -10.66
N HIS A 43 1.62 6.58 -9.46
CA HIS A 43 2.60 7.15 -8.54
C HIS A 43 2.98 6.14 -7.47
N GLU A 44 4.28 6.00 -7.24
CA GLU A 44 4.80 5.15 -6.17
C GLU A 44 4.61 5.83 -4.81
N LEU A 45 4.22 5.04 -3.80
CA LEU A 45 4.02 5.51 -2.43
C LEU A 45 5.31 5.39 -1.63
N ILE A 46 5.73 6.47 -0.99
CA ILE A 46 6.79 6.49 0.02
C ILE A 46 6.14 6.39 1.40
N PHE A 47 6.66 5.50 2.22
CA PHE A 47 6.23 5.35 3.60
C PHE A 47 7.38 4.91 4.49
N SER A 48 7.23 5.12 5.80
CA SER A 48 8.15 4.57 6.78
C SER A 48 7.48 3.56 7.72
N SER A 49 8.31 2.68 8.27
CA SER A 49 7.91 1.76 9.32
C SER A 49 8.89 1.81 10.47
N SER A 50 8.36 1.93 11.69
CA SER A 50 9.18 1.94 12.89
C SER A 50 9.65 0.53 13.23
N ARG A 51 10.94 0.41 13.51
CA ARG A 51 11.56 -0.78 14.09
C ARG A 51 12.18 -0.40 15.42
N TYR A 52 11.89 -1.21 16.44
CA TYR A 52 12.52 -1.06 17.74
C TYR A 52 14.01 -1.42 17.66
N ASP A 53 14.87 -0.51 18.11
CA ASP A 53 16.32 -0.73 18.17
C ASP A 53 16.92 -0.08 19.42
N LEU A 54 17.49 -0.92 20.30
CA LEU A 54 18.16 -0.49 21.53
C LEU A 54 19.52 0.17 21.25
N HIS A 55 20.17 -0.21 20.16
CA HIS A 55 21.54 0.19 19.81
C HIS A 55 21.57 1.30 18.76
N ALA A 56 20.41 1.77 18.28
CA ALA A 56 20.36 2.89 17.37
C ALA A 56 20.99 4.12 18.04
N PRO A 57 21.95 4.79 17.36
CA PRO A 57 22.70 5.90 17.95
C PRO A 57 21.80 7.12 18.18
N MET A 58 20.70 7.24 17.42
CA MET A 58 19.83 8.42 17.46
C MET A 58 18.44 8.19 16.86
N HIS A 59 17.53 9.13 17.09
CA HIS A 59 16.22 9.14 16.46
C HIS A 59 16.32 9.60 15.00
N VAL A 60 15.61 8.91 14.12
CA VAL A 60 15.51 9.22 12.69
C VAL A 60 14.06 9.48 12.33
N ASP A 61 13.80 10.66 11.77
CA ASP A 61 12.51 11.00 11.16
C ASP A 61 12.68 11.43 9.70
N PHE A 62 11.57 11.51 8.97
CA PHE A 62 11.53 11.98 7.59
C PHE A 62 10.58 13.15 7.46
N ILE A 63 11.05 14.20 6.80
CA ILE A 63 10.26 15.39 6.51
C ILE A 63 10.40 15.75 5.04
N ILE A 64 9.37 16.42 4.51
CA ILE A 64 9.40 16.93 3.14
C ILE A 64 9.56 18.44 3.21
N LYS A 65 10.64 18.95 2.61
CA LYS A 65 10.89 20.38 2.41
C LYS A 65 11.10 20.63 0.93
N ASN A 66 10.40 21.61 0.36
CA ASN A 66 10.52 21.96 -1.07
C ASN A 66 10.37 20.74 -2.01
N LYS A 67 9.40 19.85 -1.72
CA LYS A 67 9.16 18.60 -2.46
C LYS A 67 10.34 17.60 -2.47
N LYS A 68 11.30 17.74 -1.55
CA LYS A 68 12.43 16.83 -1.38
C LYS A 68 12.36 16.16 -0.01
N LEU A 69 12.82 14.91 0.06
CA LEU A 69 12.84 14.14 1.30
C LEU A 69 14.12 14.41 2.08
N TYR A 70 13.96 14.89 3.31
CA TYR A 70 15.03 15.05 4.27
C TYR A 70 14.85 14.06 5.41
N MET A 71 15.96 13.48 5.82
CA MET A 71 16.10 12.74 7.05
C MET A 71 16.41 13.73 8.16
N LYS A 72 15.55 13.81 9.18
CA LYS A 72 15.76 14.63 10.36
C LYS A 72 16.32 13.76 11.48
N LEU A 73 17.45 14.16 12.03
CA LEU A 73 18.17 13.42 13.05
C LEU A 73 18.05 14.13 14.40
N ALA A 74 17.72 13.40 15.45
CA ALA A 74 17.60 13.95 16.80
C ALA A 74 18.38 13.10 17.80
N PRO A 75 19.17 13.73 18.70
CA PRO A 75 19.93 12.99 19.69
C PRO A 75 19.00 12.19 20.60
N LYS A 76 19.43 10.98 20.95
CA LYS A 76 18.75 10.09 21.88
C LYS A 76 19.13 10.47 23.32
N LYS A 77 18.18 10.40 24.26
CA LYS A 77 18.50 10.55 25.69
C LYS A 77 19.14 9.27 26.22
N GLU A 78 19.99 9.39 27.24
CA GLU A 78 20.63 8.24 27.88
C GLU A 78 19.57 7.22 28.36
N GLN A 79 19.76 5.93 28.06
CA GLN A 79 18.85 4.81 28.37
C GLN A 79 17.47 4.84 27.68
N GLU A 80 17.23 5.74 26.72
CA GLU A 80 15.99 5.72 25.94
C GLU A 80 15.95 4.51 25.00
N ALA A 81 14.78 4.03 24.59
CA ALA A 81 14.67 3.10 23.47
C ALA A 81 14.30 3.88 22.20
N VAL A 82 14.92 3.55 21.06
CA VAL A 82 14.67 4.27 19.82
C VAL A 82 13.82 3.42 18.88
N TYR A 83 12.83 4.07 18.27
CA TYR A 83 12.10 3.54 17.14
C TYR A 83 12.73 4.06 15.86
N LEU A 84 13.63 3.27 15.28
CA LEU A 84 14.29 3.61 14.03
C LEU A 84 13.27 3.53 12.88
N LYS A 85 13.05 4.63 12.16
CA LYS A 85 12.12 4.65 11.02
C LYS A 85 12.81 4.13 9.77
N GLU A 86 12.49 2.91 9.37
CA GLU A 86 12.93 2.36 8.09
C GLU A 86 12.08 2.92 6.95
N LEU A 87 12.68 3.12 5.78
CA LEU A 87 12.04 3.77 4.63
C LEU A 87 11.74 2.76 3.52
N PHE A 88 10.56 2.88 2.92
CA PHE A 88 10.07 1.95 1.91
C PHE A 88 9.38 2.69 0.77
N VAL A 89 9.39 2.04 -0.39
CA VAL A 89 8.68 2.48 -1.59
C VAL A 89 7.80 1.34 -2.10
N PHE A 90 6.51 1.64 -2.29
CA PHE A 90 5.55 0.73 -2.89
C PHE A 90 5.25 1.11 -4.33
N ASN A 91 5.50 0.18 -5.25
CA ASN A 91 5.13 0.29 -6.67
C ASN A 91 3.78 -0.41 -6.90
N GLY A 92 2.73 0.37 -7.15
CA GLY A 92 1.37 -0.12 -7.35
C GLY A 92 1.14 -0.86 -8.66
N GLN A 93 1.94 -0.58 -9.70
CA GLN A 93 1.86 -1.26 -10.99
C GLN A 93 2.39 -2.70 -10.89
N LYS A 94 3.53 -2.88 -10.21
CA LYS A 94 4.19 -4.16 -9.99
C LYS A 94 3.68 -4.91 -8.77
N GLY A 95 3.03 -4.21 -7.84
CA GLY A 95 2.57 -4.77 -6.57
C GLY A 95 3.74 -5.17 -5.65
N SER A 96 4.85 -4.43 -5.70
CA SER A 96 6.09 -4.75 -4.98
C SER A 96 6.50 -3.63 -4.03
N VAL A 97 7.10 -4.00 -2.90
CA VAL A 97 7.74 -3.05 -1.97
C VAL A 97 9.25 -3.22 -2.04
N ARG A 98 9.98 -2.10 -2.04
CA ARG A 98 11.44 -2.07 -1.86
C ARG A 98 11.80 -1.26 -0.62
N LYS A 99 12.77 -1.75 0.14
CA LYS A 99 13.36 -1.02 1.27
C LYS A 99 14.45 -0.08 0.76
N ILE A 100 14.46 1.15 1.26
CA ILE A 100 15.49 2.14 0.96
C ILE A 100 16.50 2.14 2.10
N HIS A 101 17.76 1.91 1.75
CA HIS A 101 18.86 2.00 2.69
C HIS A 101 19.38 3.43 2.69
N TYR A 102 19.48 4.01 3.88
CA TYR A 102 20.09 5.32 4.10
C TYR A 102 21.18 5.18 5.15
N GLN A 103 22.19 6.04 5.07
CA GLN A 103 23.30 6.07 6.02
C GLN A 103 23.06 7.18 7.03
N ILE A 104 23.23 6.85 8.31
CA ILE A 104 23.20 7.82 9.41
C ILE A 104 24.64 8.26 9.63
N PRO A 105 24.98 9.55 9.45
CA PRO A 105 26.32 10.03 9.74
C PRO A 105 26.63 9.91 11.24
N SER A 106 27.89 9.60 11.57
CA SER A 106 28.36 9.46 12.95
C SER A 106 28.58 10.81 13.64
N ASP A 107 28.95 11.84 12.87
CA ASP A 107 29.30 13.16 13.39
C ASP A 107 28.17 14.15 13.09
N ILE A 108 27.33 14.39 14.10
CA ILE A 108 26.19 15.28 13.98
C ILE A 108 26.31 16.32 15.08
N ASP A 109 26.42 17.59 14.68
CA ASP A 109 26.49 18.70 15.62
C ASP A 109 25.21 18.76 16.45
N HIS A 110 25.36 18.71 17.77
CA HIS A 110 24.25 18.84 18.72
C HIS A 110 23.55 20.22 18.65
N ALA A 111 24.11 21.17 17.90
CA ALA A 111 23.65 22.55 17.78
C ALA A 111 23.00 22.90 16.41
N GLY A 112 23.00 21.99 15.43
CA GLY A 112 22.58 22.26 14.05
C GLY A 112 21.23 21.67 13.64
N ASP A 113 20.63 22.25 12.60
CA ASP A 113 19.45 21.72 11.90
C ASP A 113 19.87 20.42 11.18
N ASN A 114 19.77 19.28 11.88
CA ASN A 114 20.32 17.98 11.47
C ASN A 114 19.43 17.29 10.42
N GLU A 115 19.19 18.01 9.33
CA GLU A 115 18.36 17.59 8.22
C GLU A 115 19.22 17.29 7.01
N ILE A 116 19.17 16.04 6.57
CA ILE A 116 20.05 15.52 5.53
C ILE A 116 19.19 15.05 4.36
N LEU A 117 19.48 15.54 3.16
CA LEU A 117 18.79 15.10 1.95
C LEU A 117 18.98 13.58 1.76
N VAL A 118 17.89 12.84 1.57
CA VAL A 118 17.97 11.41 1.29
C VAL A 118 18.41 11.21 -0.17
N ALA A 119 19.66 10.78 -0.36
CA ALA A 119 20.32 10.71 -1.68
C ALA A 119 19.51 9.96 -2.75
N GLU A 120 18.86 8.85 -2.37
CA GLU A 120 18.00 8.04 -3.26
C GLU A 120 16.86 8.87 -3.91
N PHE A 121 16.39 9.92 -3.25
CA PHE A 121 15.27 10.76 -3.71
C PHE A 121 15.72 12.13 -4.22
N LYS A 122 17.03 12.34 -4.43
CA LYS A 122 17.60 13.59 -4.94
C LYS A 122 16.91 14.06 -6.22
N ASP A 123 16.68 13.16 -7.17
CA ASP A 123 16.20 13.49 -8.52
C ASP A 123 14.68 13.35 -8.67
N VAL A 124 13.98 13.03 -7.58
CA VAL A 124 12.52 12.83 -7.55
C VAL A 124 11.85 13.97 -6.81
N LEU A 125 10.65 14.35 -7.22
CA LEU A 125 9.80 15.26 -6.45
C LEU A 125 8.79 14.45 -5.65
N ILE A 126 8.49 14.91 -4.46
CA ILE A 126 7.60 14.21 -3.54
C ILE A 126 6.43 15.12 -3.18
N ASP A 127 5.23 14.59 -3.40
CA ASP A 127 3.98 15.21 -2.98
C ASP A 127 3.53 14.60 -1.64
N ASN A 128 3.39 15.41 -0.61
CA ASN A 128 2.94 14.97 0.72
C ASN A 128 1.41 15.03 0.89
N ASN A 129 0.65 15.28 -0.17
CA ASN A 129 -0.80 15.19 -0.14
C ASN A 129 -1.26 13.77 0.18
N SER A 130 -2.28 13.65 1.03
CA SER A 130 -2.83 12.34 1.44
C SER A 130 -3.39 11.53 0.27
N LYS A 131 -3.78 12.21 -0.82
CA LYS A 131 -4.18 11.64 -2.10
C LYS A 131 -3.10 11.88 -3.14
N SER A 132 -2.77 10.85 -3.91
CA SER A 132 -1.90 10.94 -5.06
C SER A 132 -2.56 11.75 -6.19
N PRO A 133 -1.79 12.24 -7.18
CA PRO A 133 -2.34 12.95 -8.33
C PRO A 133 -3.38 12.16 -9.14
N ASP A 134 -3.27 10.83 -9.15
CA ASP A 134 -4.23 9.92 -9.82
C ASP A 134 -5.37 9.44 -8.89
N GLY A 135 -5.48 10.01 -7.69
CA GLY A 135 -6.62 9.87 -6.78
C GLY A 135 -6.56 8.67 -5.84
N TYR A 136 -5.40 8.04 -5.69
CA TYR A 136 -5.18 6.98 -4.71
C TYR A 136 -4.87 7.58 -3.34
N GLN A 137 -5.44 6.98 -2.31
CA GLN A 137 -5.19 7.36 -0.92
C GLN A 137 -4.62 6.17 -0.15
N PHE A 138 -3.66 6.45 0.72
CA PHE A 138 -3.20 5.48 1.68
C PHE A 138 -4.26 5.21 2.76
N VAL A 139 -4.55 3.93 3.00
CA VAL A 139 -5.44 3.47 4.04
C VAL A 139 -4.64 2.59 4.99
N PRO A 140 -4.46 3.00 6.26
CA PRO A 140 -3.76 2.18 7.23
C PRO A 140 -4.50 0.84 7.42
N GLY A 141 -3.73 -0.20 7.73
CA GLY A 141 -4.30 -1.49 8.08
C GLY A 141 -5.26 -1.30 9.25
N GLN A 142 -6.53 -1.65 9.07
CA GLN A 142 -7.53 -1.68 10.13
C GLN A 142 -8.04 -3.11 10.26
N TYR A 143 -8.26 -3.55 11.49
CA TYR A 143 -9.01 -4.78 11.72
C TYR A 143 -10.39 -4.62 11.11
N ARG A 144 -10.68 -5.43 10.10
CA ARG A 144 -12.04 -5.56 9.56
C ARG A 144 -12.44 -7.00 9.76
N SER A 145 -13.42 -7.23 10.63
CA SER A 145 -14.18 -8.47 10.61
C SER A 145 -14.87 -8.53 9.24
N ARG A 146 -14.34 -9.36 8.34
CA ARG A 146 -15.04 -9.70 7.11
C ARG A 146 -16.02 -10.80 7.50
N GLY A 147 -17.31 -10.53 7.34
CA GLY A 147 -18.37 -11.46 7.74
C GLY A 147 -18.21 -12.85 7.10
N LEU A 148 -18.89 -13.82 7.70
CA LEU A 148 -18.84 -15.28 7.44
C LEU A 148 -18.75 -15.69 5.95
N TRP A 149 -19.32 -14.89 5.04
CA TRP A 149 -19.27 -15.12 3.61
C TRP A 149 -17.85 -15.13 3.02
N LEU A 150 -16.93 -14.28 3.50
CA LEU A 150 -15.56 -14.25 2.98
C LEU A 150 -14.67 -15.34 3.59
N GLU A 151 -15.01 -15.84 4.77
CA GLU A 151 -14.28 -16.92 5.46
C GLU A 151 -14.55 -18.28 4.78
N LEU A 152 -15.77 -18.51 4.29
CA LEU A 152 -16.14 -19.75 3.60
C LEU A 152 -15.52 -19.92 2.21
N PHE A 153 -15.10 -18.82 1.56
CA PHE A 153 -14.49 -18.83 0.22
C PHE A 153 -12.97 -18.53 0.24
N GLY A 154 -12.27 -18.92 1.32
CA GLY A 154 -10.80 -18.87 1.38
C GLY A 154 -10.21 -17.47 1.62
N GLY A 155 -11.03 -16.51 2.01
CA GLY A 155 -10.57 -15.20 2.46
C GLY A 155 -9.78 -15.36 3.76
N HIS A 156 -8.47 -15.14 3.69
CA HIS A 156 -7.59 -15.20 4.85
C HIS A 156 -8.09 -14.23 5.94
N SER A 157 -8.10 -14.73 7.18
CA SER A 157 -8.55 -14.05 8.40
C SER A 157 -7.95 -12.65 8.58
N GLY A 158 -8.71 -11.79 9.27
CA GLY A 158 -8.47 -10.36 9.45
C GLY A 158 -7.01 -9.97 9.76
N ARG A 159 -6.23 -9.70 8.71
CA ARG A 159 -4.91 -9.10 8.83
C ARG A 159 -5.04 -7.58 8.73
N TYR A 160 -4.29 -6.87 9.57
CA TYR A 160 -4.03 -5.44 9.48
C TYR A 160 -3.20 -5.14 8.23
N VAL A 161 -3.79 -5.28 7.05
CA VAL A 161 -3.04 -5.12 5.80
C VAL A 161 -3.19 -3.69 5.28
N PRO A 162 -2.10 -2.90 5.26
CA PRO A 162 -2.12 -1.59 4.66
C PRO A 162 -2.42 -1.71 3.16
N ARG A 163 -3.13 -0.71 2.64
CA ARG A 163 -3.55 -0.69 1.24
C ARG A 163 -3.60 0.73 0.73
N ILE A 164 -3.58 0.86 -0.57
CA ILE A 164 -3.99 2.10 -1.23
C ILE A 164 -5.33 1.86 -1.92
N LYS A 165 -6.17 2.89 -1.93
CA LYS A 165 -7.54 2.80 -2.44
C LYS A 165 -7.85 4.05 -3.24
N LYS A 166 -8.52 3.87 -4.38
CA LYS A 166 -9.18 4.95 -5.10
C LYS A 166 -10.66 5.00 -4.72
N GLU A 167 -11.20 6.19 -4.55
CA GLU A 167 -12.62 6.38 -4.24
C GLU A 167 -13.49 5.74 -5.34
N GLY A 168 -14.52 4.97 -4.94
CA GLY A 168 -15.36 4.21 -5.86
C GLY A 168 -14.65 3.14 -6.71
N GLY A 169 -13.35 2.90 -6.49
CA GLY A 169 -12.51 2.13 -7.40
C GLY A 169 -11.69 1.03 -6.73
N ALA A 170 -10.61 0.65 -7.42
CA ALA A 170 -9.74 -0.45 -7.03
C ALA A 170 -9.00 -0.21 -5.71
N SER A 171 -8.70 -1.31 -5.03
CA SER A 171 -7.85 -1.34 -3.83
C SER A 171 -6.65 -2.24 -4.07
N TYR A 172 -5.47 -1.73 -3.76
CA TYR A 172 -4.21 -2.43 -3.91
C TYR A 172 -3.60 -2.66 -2.53
N VAL A 173 -3.39 -3.93 -2.21
CA VAL A 173 -2.73 -4.35 -0.98
C VAL A 173 -1.25 -4.04 -1.09
N ILE A 174 -0.69 -3.45 -0.03
CA ILE A 174 0.76 -3.33 0.12
C ILE A 174 1.23 -4.69 0.67
N PRO A 175 2.10 -5.42 -0.07
CA PRO A 175 2.59 -6.72 0.38
C PRO A 175 3.45 -6.57 1.64
N ASP A 176 3.73 -7.71 2.28
CA ASP A 176 4.67 -7.75 3.40
C ASP A 176 6.04 -7.17 3.00
N TYR A 177 6.60 -6.35 3.87
CA TYR A 177 7.85 -5.62 3.69
C TYR A 177 8.90 -6.01 4.74
N GLY A 178 8.73 -7.17 5.39
CA GLY A 178 9.77 -7.81 6.20
C GLY A 178 9.98 -7.20 7.58
N ASN A 179 9.07 -6.34 8.05
CA ASN A 179 9.08 -5.88 9.43
C ASN A 179 8.37 -6.93 10.30
N ALA A 180 9.13 -7.64 11.13
CA ALA A 180 8.62 -8.69 12.04
C ALA A 180 7.50 -8.19 12.99
N TYR A 181 7.37 -6.88 13.16
CA TYR A 181 6.33 -6.22 13.95
C TYR A 181 5.48 -5.25 13.11
N SER A 182 5.13 -5.65 11.87
CA SER A 182 4.34 -4.88 10.89
C SER A 182 2.92 -4.48 11.35
N TYR A 183 2.51 -4.77 12.59
CA TYR A 183 1.23 -4.36 13.15
C TYR A 183 1.23 -2.86 13.45
N GLY A 184 0.59 -2.07 12.58
CA GLY A 184 0.24 -0.67 12.87
C GLY A 184 1.36 0.37 12.73
N ASN A 185 2.61 -0.04 12.50
CA ASN A 185 3.74 0.87 12.35
C ASN A 185 3.94 1.31 10.89
N PHE A 186 2.93 1.90 10.26
CA PHE A 186 3.02 2.44 8.91
C PHE A 186 2.78 3.94 8.95
N ASN A 187 3.75 4.74 8.50
CA ASN A 187 3.65 6.19 8.43
C ASN A 187 3.70 6.63 6.97
N PHE A 188 2.63 7.27 6.51
CA PHE A 188 2.60 7.90 5.19
C PHE A 188 3.63 9.03 5.13
N ILE A 189 4.43 9.08 4.05
CA ILE A 189 5.37 10.17 3.80
C ILE A 189 4.89 10.99 2.60
N GLY A 190 4.65 10.34 1.46
CA GLY A 190 4.29 11.05 0.23
C GLY A 190 4.25 10.16 -0.99
N TRP A 191 3.94 10.77 -2.13
CA TRP A 191 3.89 10.15 -3.45
C TRP A 191 5.05 10.65 -4.30
N MET A 192 5.73 9.74 -5.00
CA MET A 192 6.72 10.12 -6.00
C MET A 192 6.02 10.67 -7.24
N ILE A 193 6.31 11.93 -7.53
CA ILE A 193 5.86 12.64 -8.72
C ILE A 193 7.08 12.90 -9.60
N ASN A 194 7.03 12.48 -10.86
CA ASN A 194 8.09 12.79 -11.80
C ASN A 194 8.15 14.31 -12.00
N SER A 195 9.35 14.85 -12.05
CA SER A 195 9.59 16.27 -12.38
C SER A 195 8.94 16.68 -13.70
N ASP A 196 8.77 15.73 -14.63
CA ASP A 196 8.25 15.96 -15.98
C ASP A 196 6.71 16.03 -16.07
N GLN A 197 5.98 15.72 -15.00
CA GLN A 197 4.50 15.76 -14.99
C GLN A 197 3.94 17.10 -14.50
N ASN A 198 4.81 18.06 -14.15
CA ASN A 198 4.42 19.37 -13.62
C ASN A 198 4.34 20.48 -14.70
N GLY A 199 4.20 20.10 -15.97
CA GLY A 199 4.17 20.98 -17.15
C GLY A 199 2.80 21.52 -17.56
N SER A 200 1.77 21.42 -16.72
CA SER A 200 0.44 21.99 -17.00
C SER A 200 -0.16 22.68 -15.78
N LEU A 201 0.53 23.68 -15.23
CA LEU A 201 -0.12 24.75 -14.49
C LEU A 201 -0.23 25.95 -15.43
N ASN A 202 -1.32 25.98 -16.20
CA ASN A 202 -1.82 27.21 -16.80
C ASN A 202 -2.15 28.17 -15.65
N TYR A 203 -1.25 29.10 -15.37
CA TYR A 203 -1.65 30.37 -14.79
C TYR A 203 -2.42 31.12 -15.88
N GLY A 204 -3.74 30.94 -15.86
CA GLY A 204 -4.66 31.84 -16.53
C GLY A 204 -4.49 33.23 -15.95
N GLN A 205 -4.32 34.17 -16.87
CA GLN A 205 -4.29 35.62 -16.67
C GLN A 205 -5.55 36.12 -15.98
#